data_AF-A0A8J7RBH0-F1
#
_entry.id   AF-A0A8J7RBH0-F1
#
_cell.length_a   1.000
_cell.length_b   1.000
_cell.length_c   1.000
_cell.angle_alpha   90.00
_cell.angle_beta   90.00
_cell.angle_gamma   90.00
#
_symmetry.space_group_name_H-M   'P 1'
#
loop_
_entity.id
_entity.type
_entity.pdbx_description
1 polymer ?
#
loop_
_entity_poly.entity_id
_entity_poly.type
_entity_poly.pdbx_seq_one_letter_code
_entity_poly.pdbx_strand_id
1 'polypeptide(L)'
;MSAMLKNFGMAALGVMFMATAAQADLPSFAPLARKAGPAVVNISTEREVSSPVMDMFNIPGMERFFEQFGGFGGRRGNGQEAPKRKSTALGSGFIISSDGYIVTNNHVVEGADKITV
;
A
#
# COMPACT_ATOMS: atom_id res chain seq x y z
N MET A 1 81.98 27.74 14.80
CA MET A 1 81.61 26.41 14.30
C MET A 1 80.52 25.85 15.21
N SER A 2 79.29 25.85 14.71
CA SER A 2 78.12 25.07 15.13
C SER A 2 77.91 24.74 16.61
N ALA A 3 77.27 25.63 17.37
CA ALA A 3 76.43 25.26 18.53
C ALA A 3 75.74 26.49 19.12
N MET A 4 74.73 27.05 18.45
CA MET A 4 73.74 27.94 19.12
C MET A 4 72.48 28.16 18.27
N LEU A 5 71.95 27.08 17.68
CA LEU A 5 70.65 27.10 17.01
C LEU A 5 69.73 26.02 17.59
N LYS A 6 69.49 26.09 18.90
CA LYS A 6 68.42 25.34 19.56
C LYS A 6 67.75 26.30 20.54
N ASN A 7 66.48 26.59 20.27
CA ASN A 7 65.52 27.29 21.15
C ASN A 7 65.26 28.77 20.86
N PHE A 8 64.70 29.03 19.67
CA PHE A 8 63.63 30.01 19.46
C PHE A 8 62.47 29.17 18.89
N GLY A 9 61.41 28.81 19.59
CA GLY A 9 60.61 29.70 20.41
C GLY A 9 59.53 30.39 19.57
N MET A 10 58.74 29.65 18.80
CA MET A 10 57.33 29.99 18.58
C MET A 10 56.58 28.81 17.96
N ALA A 11 55.77 28.18 18.81
CA ALA A 11 54.74 27.25 18.43
C ALA A 11 53.78 27.94 17.45
N ALA A 12 53.83 27.57 16.17
CA ALA A 12 52.70 27.79 15.28
C ALA A 12 51.74 26.61 15.48
N LEU A 13 51.00 26.71 16.58
CA LEU A 13 49.83 25.90 16.87
C LEU A 13 48.78 26.24 15.80
N GLY A 14 48.82 25.53 14.67
CA GLY A 14 47.77 25.62 13.66
C GLY A 14 46.51 24.96 14.20
N VAL A 15 45.69 25.72 14.93
CA VAL A 15 44.35 25.28 15.34
C VAL A 15 43.52 25.14 14.06
N MET A 16 43.43 23.91 13.56
CA MET A 16 42.50 23.55 12.50
C MET A 16 41.10 23.64 13.12
N PHE A 17 40.37 24.71 12.80
CA PHE A 17 38.95 24.82 13.14
C PHE A 17 38.19 23.78 12.32
N MET A 18 37.92 22.61 12.92
CA MET A 18 36.88 21.74 12.39
C MET A 18 35.53 22.40 12.67
N ALA A 19 34.94 23.00 11.64
CA ALA A 19 33.53 23.35 11.67
C ALA A 19 32.72 22.05 11.75
N THR A 20 32.27 21.69 12.96
CA THR A 20 31.26 20.64 13.12
C THR A 20 29.96 21.18 12.55
N ALA A 21 29.60 20.76 11.34
CA ALA A 21 28.24 20.98 10.85
C ALA A 21 27.30 20.29 11.84
N ALA A 22 26.53 21.07 12.59
CA ALA A 22 25.49 20.52 13.45
C ALA A 22 24.41 19.93 12.53
N GLN A 23 24.48 18.62 12.28
CA GLN A 23 23.38 17.89 11.67
C GLN A 23 22.26 17.85 12.72
N ALA A 24 21.20 18.62 12.48
CA ALA A 24 19.98 18.48 13.24
C ALA A 24 19.38 17.10 12.92
N ASP A 25 19.60 16.13 13.80
CA ASP A 25 18.94 14.83 13.70
C ASP A 25 17.47 15.01 14.04
N LEU A 26 16.60 14.73 13.07
CA LEU A 26 15.16 14.73 13.30
C LEU A 26 14.80 13.53 14.18
N PRO A 27 13.91 13.72 15.17
CA PRO A 27 13.45 12.60 16.00
C PRO A 27 12.78 11.52 15.13
N SER A 28 13.10 10.27 15.41
CA SER A 28 12.53 9.12 14.70
C SER A 28 11.11 8.82 15.15
N PHE A 29 10.20 8.58 14.21
CA PHE A 29 8.85 8.05 14.49
C PHE A 29 8.84 6.53 14.76
N ALA A 30 9.96 5.83 14.55
CA ALA A 30 10.03 4.38 14.69
C ALA A 30 9.59 3.86 16.08
N PRO A 31 9.93 4.51 17.22
CA PRO A 31 9.41 4.10 18.53
C PRO A 31 7.89 4.21 18.64
N LEU A 32 7.29 5.27 18.07
CA LEU A 32 5.84 5.46 18.06
C LEU A 32 5.16 4.41 17.18
N ALA A 33 5.70 4.15 15.99
CA ALA A 33 5.21 3.12 15.09
C ALA A 33 5.28 1.72 15.73
N ARG A 34 6.37 1.39 16.44
CA ARG A 34 6.48 0.13 17.19
C ARG A 34 5.45 0.00 18.30
N LYS A 35 5.14 1.10 18.99
CA LYS A 35 4.14 1.11 20.06
C LYS A 35 2.70 1.01 19.53
N ALA A 36 2.40 1.68 18.42
CA ALA A 36 1.06 1.74 17.84
C ALA A 36 0.75 0.59 16.87
N GLY A 37 1.77 -0.01 16.27
CA GLY A 37 1.65 -1.08 15.27
C GLY A 37 0.72 -2.23 15.66
N PRO A 38 0.77 -2.76 16.91
CA PRO A 38 -0.14 -3.82 17.35
C PRO A 38 -1.64 -3.46 17.30
N ALA A 39 -1.99 -2.17 17.24
CA ALA A 39 -3.38 -1.74 17.10
C ALA A 39 -3.85 -1.69 15.63
N VAL A 40 -2.96 -1.86 14.66
CA VAL A 40 -3.29 -1.80 13.23
C VAL A 40 -3.56 -3.20 12.69
N VAL A 41 -4.66 -3.36 11.96
CA VAL A 41 -5.04 -4.64 11.34
C VAL A 41 -5.20 -4.49 9.83
N ASN A 42 -5.02 -5.61 9.13
CA ASN A 42 -5.39 -5.72 7.72
C ASN A 42 -6.84 -6.18 7.63
N ILE A 43 -7.60 -5.63 6.70
CA ILE A 43 -9.00 -6.00 6.46
C ILE A 43 -9.09 -6.48 5.02
N SER A 44 -9.58 -7.71 4.84
CA SER A 44 -9.92 -8.26 3.53
C SER A 44 -11.41 -8.45 3.42
N THR A 45 -12.01 -7.96 2.33
CA THR A 45 -13.43 -8.11 2.07
C THR A 45 -13.67 -8.88 0.78
N GLU A 46 -14.68 -9.75 0.79
CA GLU A 46 -15.17 -10.46 -0.39
C GLU A 46 -16.60 -10.00 -0.69
N ARG A 47 -16.90 -9.77 -1.97
CA ARG A 47 -18.24 -9.51 -2.49
C ARG A 47 -18.53 -10.40 -3.68
N GLU A 48 -19.72 -11.00 -3.70
CA GLU A 48 -20.24 -11.72 -4.84
C GLU A 48 -20.85 -10.72 -5.86
N VAL A 49 -20.28 -10.66 -7.06
CA VAL A 49 -20.78 -9.85 -8.17
C VAL A 49 -21.28 -10.75 -9.28
N SER A 50 -22.55 -10.59 -9.66
CA SER A 50 -23.11 -11.24 -10.83
C SER A 50 -22.46 -10.64 -12.08
N SER A 51 -21.84 -11.48 -12.91
CA SER A 51 -21.18 -11.00 -14.13
C SER A 51 -22.23 -10.64 -15.19
N PRO A 52 -22.35 -9.37 -15.65
CA PRO A 52 -23.32 -8.98 -16.68
C PRO A 52 -22.88 -9.39 -18.10
N VAL A 53 -22.08 -10.45 -18.22
CA VAL A 53 -21.53 -10.87 -19.52
C VAL A 53 -22.64 -11.33 -20.46
N MET A 54 -23.83 -11.69 -19.95
CA MET A 54 -24.94 -12.09 -20.81
C MET A 54 -25.61 -10.93 -21.57
N ASP A 55 -25.49 -9.68 -21.11
CA ASP A 55 -26.18 -8.54 -21.76
C ASP A 55 -25.35 -7.84 -22.85
N MET A 56 -24.03 -8.05 -22.88
CA MET A 56 -23.17 -7.40 -23.88
C MET A 56 -23.31 -7.99 -25.29
N PHE A 57 -23.92 -9.17 -25.41
CA PHE A 57 -24.15 -9.87 -26.69
C PHE A 57 -25.47 -9.51 -27.38
N ASN A 58 -26.30 -8.66 -26.77
CA ASN A 58 -27.63 -8.31 -27.30
C ASN A 58 -27.76 -6.80 -27.60
N ILE A 59 -26.64 -6.15 -27.95
CA ILE A 59 -26.60 -4.73 -28.33
C ILE A 59 -26.92 -4.62 -29.83
N PRO A 60 -28.06 -4.00 -30.22
CA PRO A 60 -28.44 -3.89 -31.62
C PRO A 60 -27.38 -3.15 -32.44
N GLY A 61 -26.83 -3.80 -33.47
CA GLY A 61 -25.85 -3.19 -34.39
C GLY A 61 -24.39 -3.52 -34.07
N MET A 62 -24.11 -4.27 -33.00
CA MET A 62 -22.77 -4.75 -32.67
C MET A 62 -22.53 -6.20 -33.07
N GLU A 63 -23.54 -6.91 -33.61
CA GLU A 63 -23.43 -8.30 -34.06
C GLU A 63 -22.22 -8.55 -34.97
N ARG A 64 -22.00 -7.68 -35.97
CA ARG A 64 -20.88 -7.82 -36.92
C ARG A 64 -19.51 -7.52 -36.30
N PHE A 65 -19.43 -6.64 -35.30
CA PHE A 65 -18.19 -6.34 -34.59
C PHE A 65 -17.72 -7.55 -33.77
N PHE A 66 -18.65 -8.22 -33.08
CA PHE A 66 -18.36 -9.42 -32.30
C PHE A 66 -18.05 -10.65 -33.17
N GLU A 67 -18.66 -10.77 -34.35
CA GLU A 67 -18.30 -11.79 -35.35
C GLU A 67 -16.87 -11.60 -35.88
N GLN A 68 -16.45 -10.34 -36.10
CA GLN A 68 -15.17 -10.00 -36.73
C GLN A 68 -13.96 -10.01 -35.77
N PHE A 69 -14.15 -9.63 -34.50
CA PHE A 69 -13.06 -9.47 -33.53
C PHE A 69 -12.88 -10.62 -32.53
N GLY A 70 -13.63 -11.71 -32.68
CA GLY A 70 -13.46 -12.91 -31.87
C GLY A 70 -14.77 -13.37 -31.27
N GLY A 71 -15.57 -14.05 -32.10
CA GLY A 71 -16.76 -14.73 -31.64
C GLY A 71 -16.42 -15.71 -30.51
N PHE A 72 -16.99 -15.46 -29.33
CA PHE A 72 -17.40 -16.53 -28.42
C PHE A 72 -18.60 -17.30 -29.01
N GLY A 73 -18.57 -17.58 -30.32
CA GLY A 73 -19.57 -18.33 -31.08
C GLY A 73 -19.43 -19.83 -30.84
N GLY A 74 -19.45 -20.24 -29.58
CA GLY A 74 -19.15 -21.62 -29.20
C GLY A 74 -19.67 -22.02 -27.84
N ARG A 75 -20.85 -21.53 -27.41
CA ARG A 75 -21.68 -22.19 -26.39
C ARG A 75 -23.11 -21.61 -26.40
N ARG A 76 -23.85 -21.94 -27.46
CA ARG A 76 -25.28 -22.23 -27.30
C ARG A 76 -25.35 -23.48 -26.43
N GLY A 77 -25.43 -23.31 -25.12
CA GLY A 77 -25.48 -24.43 -24.19
C GLY A 77 -26.01 -24.03 -22.84
N ASN A 78 -27.33 -24.23 -22.68
CA ASN A 78 -28.09 -24.25 -21.42
C ASN A 78 -28.09 -22.98 -20.57
N GLY A 79 -29.23 -22.72 -19.91
CA GLY A 79 -29.39 -21.64 -18.93
C GLY A 79 -28.50 -21.81 -17.71
N GLN A 80 -27.21 -21.59 -17.89
CA GLN A 80 -26.22 -21.53 -16.83
C GLN A 80 -26.16 -20.08 -16.36
N GLU A 81 -26.59 -19.86 -15.12
CA GLU A 81 -26.38 -18.63 -14.38
C GLU A 81 -24.97 -18.09 -14.67
N ALA A 82 -24.89 -16.80 -15.01
CA ALA A 82 -23.60 -16.14 -15.21
C ALA A 82 -22.70 -16.46 -14.00
N PRO A 83 -21.44 -16.88 -14.22
CA PRO A 83 -20.58 -17.28 -13.13
C PRO A 83 -20.47 -16.11 -12.16
N LYS A 84 -20.96 -16.33 -10.94
CA LYS A 84 -20.82 -15.38 -9.85
C LYS A 84 -19.33 -15.17 -9.62
N ARG A 85 -18.84 -13.96 -9.86
CA ARG A 85 -17.43 -13.64 -9.62
C ARG A 85 -17.30 -13.13 -8.21
N LYS A 86 -16.24 -13.54 -7.52
CA LYS A 86 -15.85 -12.91 -6.26
C LYS A 86 -14.96 -11.72 -6.56
N SER A 87 -15.37 -10.55 -6.08
CA SER A 87 -14.52 -9.37 -6.01
C SER A 87 -13.91 -9.31 -4.61
N THR A 88 -12.62 -9.00 -4.52
CA THR A 88 -11.92 -8.86 -3.24
C THR A 88 -11.38 -7.44 -3.10
N ALA A 89 -11.52 -6.84 -1.92
CA ALA A 89 -10.87 -5.59 -1.56
C ALA A 89 -10.01 -5.75 -0.31
N LEU A 90 -9.05 -4.84 -0.16
CA LEU A 90 -8.13 -4.76 0.96
C LEU A 90 -8.17 -3.36 1.57
N GLY A 91 -8.04 -3.29 2.89
CA GLY A 91 -7.97 -2.05 3.65
C GLY A 91 -7.24 -2.25 4.97
N SER A 92 -7.10 -1.18 5.73
CA SER A 92 -6.57 -1.22 7.09
C SER A 92 -7.64 -0.80 8.08
N GLY A 93 -7.45 -1.17 9.35
CA GLY A 93 -8.27 -0.69 10.45
C GLY A 93 -7.46 -0.54 11.73
N PHE A 94 -8.09 0.05 12.75
CA PHE A 94 -7.51 0.23 14.07
C PHE A 94 -8.38 -0.42 15.13
N ILE A 95 -7.77 -1.22 16.01
CA ILE A 95 -8.39 -1.71 17.23
C ILE A 95 -8.49 -0.53 18.20
N ILE A 96 -9.72 -0.13 18.56
CA ILE A 96 -9.97 1.03 19.43
C ILE A 96 -10.31 0.64 20.87
N SER A 97 -10.61 -0.64 21.12
CA SER A 97 -10.99 -1.15 22.44
C SER A 97 -10.58 -2.62 22.61
N SER A 98 -10.34 -3.03 23.86
CA SER A 98 -9.82 -4.36 24.23
C SER A 98 -10.81 -5.51 24.00
N ASP A 99 -12.09 -5.20 23.84
CA ASP A 99 -13.16 -6.13 23.47
C ASP A 99 -13.26 -6.36 21.96
N GLY A 100 -12.38 -5.75 21.16
CA GLY A 100 -12.19 -6.08 19.74
C GLY A 100 -12.90 -5.15 18.75
N TYR A 101 -13.39 -3.99 19.16
CA TYR A 101 -13.92 -2.99 18.22
C TYR A 101 -12.82 -2.47 17.30
N ILE A 102 -13.08 -2.54 15.99
CA ILE A 102 -12.19 -2.06 14.92
C ILE A 102 -12.87 -0.94 14.15
N VAL A 103 -12.14 0.16 13.92
CA VAL A 103 -12.56 1.26 13.06
C VAL A 103 -11.82 1.18 11.72
N THR A 104 -12.56 1.29 10.62
CA THR A 104 -12.04 1.39 9.25
C THR A 104 -12.90 2.37 8.43
N ASN A 105 -12.51 2.63 7.19
CA ASN A 105 -13.29 3.47 6.29
C ASN A 105 -14.52 2.71 5.79
N ASN A 106 -15.64 3.42 5.61
CA ASN A 106 -16.88 2.82 5.10
C ASN A 106 -16.68 2.10 3.76
N HIS A 107 -15.97 2.71 2.81
CA HIS A 107 -15.75 2.13 1.48
C HIS A 107 -14.96 0.81 1.48
N VAL A 108 -14.30 0.45 2.59
CA VAL A 108 -13.59 -0.84 2.72
C VAL A 108 -14.59 -1.96 2.97
N VAL A 109 -15.66 -1.68 3.70
CA VAL A 109 -16.62 -2.67 4.22
C VAL A 109 -18.00 -2.60 3.57
N GLU A 110 -18.31 -1.50 2.87
CA GLU A 110 -19.60 -1.26 2.26
C GLU A 110 -19.94 -2.34 1.21
N GLY A 111 -21.05 -3.05 1.45
CA GLY A 111 -21.54 -4.10 0.55
C GLY A 111 -20.61 -5.31 0.42
N ALA A 112 -19.75 -5.54 1.42
CA ALA A 112 -19.00 -6.78 1.57
C ALA A 112 -19.90 -7.88 2.14
N ASP A 113 -19.83 -9.07 1.55
CA ASP A 113 -20.56 -10.25 2.04
C ASP A 113 -19.76 -10.97 3.14
N LYS A 114 -18.43 -10.84 3.10
CA LYS A 114 -17.53 -11.43 4.09
C LYS A 114 -16.38 -10.47 4.37
N ILE A 115 -16.01 -10.36 5.64
CA ILE A 115 -14.90 -9.56 6.13
C ILE A 115 -13.98 -10.47 6.94
N THR A 116 -12.67 -10.40 6.68
CA THR A 116 -11.62 -11.12 7.41
C THR A 116 -10.59 -10.13 7.93
N VAL A 117 -10.14 -10.33 9.16
CA VAL A 117 -9.16 -9.51 9.88
C VAL A 117 -7.97 -10.37 10.28
#